data_AF-A0A0E9XPP9-F1
#
_entry.id   AF-A0A0E9XPP9-F1
#
_cell.length_a   1.000
_cell.length_b   1.000
_cell.length_c   1.000
_cell.angle_alpha   90.00
_cell.angle_beta   90.00
_cell.angle_gamma   90.00
#
_symmetry.space_group_name_H-M   'P 1'
#
loop_
_entity.id
_entity.type
_entity.pdbx_description
1 polymer ?
#
loop_
_entity_poly.entity_id
_entity_poly.type
_entity_poly.pdbx_seq_one_letter_code
_entity_poly.pdbx_strand_id
1 'polypeptide(L)' 'MAYWIGVIQAKTGQSVWVSTTPGESYWAQSQIEGNCGYLIGGDNPTASWHVSPCSRQTAYICQK' A
#
# COMPACT_ATOMS: atom_id res chain seq x y z
N MET A 1 11.76 -0.62 7.28
CA MET A 1 10.65 -0.33 8.24
C MET A 1 9.35 -0.25 7.47
N ALA A 2 8.21 -0.67 8.03
CA ALA A 2 6.93 -0.72 7.30
C ALA A 2 6.00 0.43 7.72
N TYR A 3 5.29 1.03 6.76
CA TYR A 3 4.41 2.16 6.99
C TYR A 3 3.09 1.98 6.23
N TRP A 4 1.96 2.10 6.91
CA TRP A 4 0.67 2.19 6.25
C TRP A 4 0.60 3.45 5.38
N ILE A 5 0.07 3.28 4.17
CA ILE A 5 -0.22 4.36 3.21
C ILE A 5 -1.71 4.31 2.84
N GLY A 6 -2.25 5.41 2.33
CA GLY A 6 -3.67 5.56 2.01
C GLY A 6 -4.15 4.80 0.76
N VAL A 7 -3.61 3.61 0.47
CA VAL A 7 -4.00 2.78 -0.67
C VAL A 7 -4.68 1.51 -0.17
N ILE A 8 -5.81 1.17 -0.77
CA ILE A 8 -6.55 -0.07 -0.52
C ILE A 8 -6.58 -0.86 -1.82
N GLN A 9 -6.22 -2.13 -1.77
CA GLN A 9 -6.42 -3.03 -2.90
C GLN A 9 -7.82 -3.65 -2.79
N ALA A 10 -8.68 -3.33 -3.74
CA ALA A 10 -9.99 -3.95 -3.85
C ALA A 10 -9.84 -5.43 -4.24
N LYS A 11 -10.78 -6.27 -3.78
CA LYS A 11 -10.81 -7.71 -4.08
C LYS A 11 -10.82 -8.06 -5.57
N THR A 12 -11.14 -7.08 -6.43
CA THR A 12 -11.12 -7.17 -7.89
C THR A 12 -9.73 -6.93 -8.51
N GLY A 13 -8.68 -6.75 -7.69
CA GLY A 13 -7.34 -6.43 -8.14
C GLY A 13 -7.11 -4.94 -8.44
N GLN A 14 -8.14 -4.10 -8.31
CA GLN A 14 -8.03 -2.66 -8.49
C GLN A 14 -7.53 -1.98 -7.21
N SER A 15 -6.43 -1.25 -7.28
CA SER A 15 -5.98 -0.39 -6.18
C SER A 15 -6.68 0.96 -6.21
N VAL A 16 -7.27 1.36 -5.10
CA VAL A 16 -7.99 2.62 -4.95
C VAL A 16 -7.34 3.40 -3.81
N TRP A 17 -7.02 4.66 -4.07
CA TRP A 17 -6.61 5.59 -3.03
C TRP A 17 -7.81 5.94 -2.14
N VAL A 18 -7.56 6.10 -0.84
CA VAL A 18 -8.58 6.57 0.12
C VAL A 18 -9.02 8.00 -0.22
N SER A 19 -8.11 8.80 -0.80
CA SER A 19 -8.47 10.04 -1.49
C SER A 19 -8.94 9.70 -2.90
N THR A 20 -10.04 10.28 -3.39
CA THR A 20 -10.65 9.95 -4.70
C THR A 20 -9.80 10.31 -5.92
N THR A 21 -8.54 10.73 -5.73
CA THR A 21 -7.63 11.12 -6.80
C THR A 21 -6.76 9.93 -7.23
N PRO A 22 -6.78 9.52 -8.51
CA PRO A 22 -5.83 8.55 -9.03
C PRO A 22 -4.40 9.11 -8.93
N GLY A 23 -3.50 8.36 -8.30
CA GLY A 23 -2.07 8.63 -8.26
C GLY A 23 -1.26 7.59 -9.04
N GLU A 24 0.05 7.77 -9.07
CA GLU A 24 0.97 6.77 -9.60
C GLU A 24 0.97 5.49 -8.74
N SER A 25 1.43 4.38 -9.31
CA SER A 25 1.44 3.05 -8.70
C SER A 25 2.86 2.53 -8.54
N TYR A 26 3.19 2.04 -7.35
CA TYR A 26 4.53 1.58 -6.98
C TYR A 26 4.53 0.17 -6.36
N TRP A 27 3.59 -0.69 -6.79
CA TRP A 27 3.43 -2.06 -6.31
C TRP A 27 4.61 -2.97 -6.63
N ALA A 28 5.06 -3.75 -5.65
CA ALA A 28 5.96 -4.88 -5.86
C ALA A 28 5.23 -6.06 -6.52
N GLN A 29 5.96 -6.87 -7.31
CA GLN A 29 5.39 -7.95 -8.12
C GLN A 29 4.76 -9.09 -7.30
N SER A 30 5.22 -9.35 -6.08
CA SER A 30 4.68 -10.42 -5.23
C SER A 30 3.67 -9.85 -4.22
N GLN A 31 2.41 -9.79 -4.61
CA GLN A 31 1.33 -9.39 -3.70
C GLN A 31 0.83 -10.60 -2.90
N ILE A 32 1.19 -10.64 -1.61
CA ILE A 32 0.65 -11.61 -0.65
C ILE A 32 -0.76 -11.16 -0.26
N GLU A 33 -1.68 -12.10 -0.06
CA GLU A 33 -3.09 -11.83 0.31
C GLU A 33 -3.26 -10.66 1.32
N GLY A 34 -4.07 -9.68 0.95
CA GLY A 34 -4.32 -8.50 1.78
C GLY A 34 -5.15 -7.44 1.04
N ASN A 35 -5.79 -6.56 1.80
CA ASN A 35 -6.60 -5.46 1.24
C ASN A 35 -5.98 -4.08 1.52
N CYS A 36 -5.02 -3.97 2.45
CA CYS A 36 -4.40 -2.68 2.81
C CYS A 36 -2.97 -2.59 2.28
N GLY A 37 -2.67 -1.46 1.63
CA GLY A 37 -1.36 -1.13 1.09
C GLY A 37 -0.44 -0.52 2.15
N TYR A 38 0.80 -0.99 2.20
CA TYR A 38 1.86 -0.43 3.03
C TYR A 38 3.15 -0.30 2.23
N LEU A 39 3.99 0.64 2.64
CA LEU A 39 5.31 0.89 2.08
C LEU A 39 6.39 0.29 2.98
N ILE A 40 7.41 -0.33 2.37
CA ILE A 40 8.62 -0.78 3.07
C ILE A 40 9.76 0.19 2.78
N GLY A 41 10.18 0.94 3.80
CA GLY A 41 11.37 1.80 3.72
C GLY A 41 12.63 0.96 3.58
N GLY A 42 13.42 1.24 2.54
CA GLY A 42 14.59 0.48 2.12
C GLY A 42 14.41 -0.27 0.79
N ASP A 43 13.16 -0.48 0.35
CA ASP A 43 12.85 -1.11 -0.93
C ASP A 43 13.11 -0.17 -2.12
N ASN A 44 13.13 -0.75 -3.33
CA ASN A 44 13.25 0.01 -4.57
C ASN A 44 12.10 1.05 -4.65
N PRO A 45 12.41 2.35 -4.87
CA PRO A 45 11.39 3.40 -4.97
C PRO A 45 10.28 3.09 -5.97
N THR A 46 10.57 2.35 -7.04
CA THR A 46 9.57 1.99 -8.08
C THR A 46 8.74 0.74 -7.76
N ALA A 47 9.06 0.01 -6.69
CA ALA A 47 8.44 -1.27 -6.33
C ALA A 47 8.48 -1.50 -4.80
N SER A 48 7.99 -0.51 -4.03
CA SER A 48 8.08 -0.50 -2.56
C SER A 48 6.74 -0.72 -1.85
N TRP A 49 5.63 -0.80 -2.60
CA TRP A 49 4.31 -1.01 -2.02
C TRP A 49 3.93 -2.48 -2.01
N HIS A 50 3.38 -2.90 -0.89
CA HIS A 50 3.01 -4.28 -0.61
C HIS A 50 1.62 -4.31 0.02
N VAL A 51 1.00 -5.49 0.03
CA VAL A 51 -0.29 -5.72 0.67
C VAL A 51 -0.17 -6.60 1.90
N SER A 52 -1.00 -6.31 2.90
CA SER A 52 -1.08 -7.08 4.14
C SER A 52 -2.52 -7.04 4.68
N PRO A 53 -2.90 -7.96 5.57
CA PRO A 53 -4.13 -7.82 6.35
C PRO A 53 -4.17 -6.48 7.08
N CYS A 54 -5.29 -5.76 6.95
CA CYS A 54 -5.48 -4.44 7.57
C CYS A 54 -5.40 -4.44 9.10
N SER A 55 -5.48 -5.62 9.73
CA SER A 55 -5.34 -5.80 11.18
C SER A 55 -3.89 -5.73 11.68
N ARG A 56 -2.89 -5.72 10.78
CA ARG A 56 -1.48 -5.65 11.17
C ARG A 56 -1.14 -4.30 11.80
N GLN A 57 -0.50 -4.34 12.96
CA GLN A 57 -0.03 -3.13 13.64
C GLN A 57 1.31 -2.68 13.04
N THR A 58 1.36 -1.45 12.54
CA THR A 58 2.59 -0.79 12.09
C THR A 58 2.43 0.73 12.12
N ALA A 59 3.52 1.48 11.95
CA ALA A 59 3.49 2.93 11.80
C ALA A 59 2.73 3.35 10.52
N TYR A 60 2.34 4.62 10.42
CA TYR A 60 1.56 5.14 9.29
C TYR A 60 2.07 6.52 8.86
N ILE A 61 1.85 6.86 7.60
CA ILE A 61 2.18 8.17 7.03
C ILE A 61 0.88 8.90 6.71
N CYS A 62 0.75 10.13 7.21
CA CYS A 62 -0.40 11.01 6.92
C CYS A 62 0.02 12.14 5.98
N GLN A 63 -0.92 12.55 5.11
CA GLN A 63 -0.82 13.75 4.27
C GLN A 63 -1.97 14.71 4.64
N LYS A 64 -1.71 16.03 4.58
CA LYS A 64 -2.73 17.08 4.71
C LYS A 64 -2.91 17.80 3.39
#